data_AF-A0A3M1XYW5-F1
#
_entry.id   AF-A0A3M1XYW5-F1
#
_cell.length_a   1.000
_cell.length_b   1.000
_cell.length_c   1.000
_cell.angle_alpha   90.00
_cell.angle_beta   90.00
_cell.angle_gamma   90.00
#
_symmetry.space_group_name_H-M   'P 1'
#
loop_
_entity.id
_entity.type
_entity.pdbx_description
1 polymer ?
#
loop_
_entity_poly.entity_id
_entity_poly.type
_entity_poly.pdbx_seq_one_letter_code
_entity_poly.pdbx_strand_id
1 'polypeptide(L)'
;FFRVSLGHESLEDEDYTDRLHLSFFTGCPIRLRWIIGQVLLGLIFIIAGAHVFVEYLTVFSIKTGISSLVLSLLLTPVATELPEKFNSITWTIKGKDTIAIGNLTGAMVFQSTIPVAIGLSFTNWQLEATEYINIASTIVMSLILLFSLKENGRLPFWALLMGGGFYAFYILRVFVI
;
A
#
# COMPACT_ATOMS: atom_id res chain seq x y z
N PHE A 1 25.60 -9.88 -13.95
CA PHE A 1 26.12 -9.37 -12.67
C PHE A 1 25.39 -8.05 -12.39
N PHE A 2 24.28 -8.11 -11.65
CA PHE A 2 23.46 -6.94 -11.34
C PHE A 2 24.26 -6.09 -10.34
N ARG A 3 24.99 -5.09 -10.85
CA ARG A 3 25.61 -4.07 -10.02
C ARG A 3 24.47 -3.16 -9.58
N VAL A 4 23.87 -3.47 -8.44
CA VAL A 4 23.12 -2.48 -7.66
C VAL A 4 24.15 -1.42 -7.29
N SER A 5 24.30 -0.45 -8.17
CA SER A 5 25.09 0.75 -7.93
C SER A 5 24.26 1.57 -6.95
N LEU A 6 24.51 1.38 -5.65
CA LEU A 6 24.29 2.41 -4.65
C LEU A 6 25.33 3.53 -4.84
N GLY A 7 25.46 4.00 -6.09
CA GLY A 7 26.07 5.26 -6.42
C GLY A 7 24.93 6.26 -6.40
N HIS A 8 24.70 6.86 -5.24
CA HIS A 8 23.96 8.10 -5.15
C HIS A 8 24.85 9.19 -5.75
N GLU A 9 25.00 9.18 -7.08
CA GLU A 9 25.20 10.42 -7.81
C GLU A 9 23.87 11.14 -7.66
N SER A 10 23.84 12.12 -6.77
CA SER A 10 22.80 13.14 -6.75
C SER A 10 22.80 13.79 -8.12
N LEU A 11 21.97 13.27 -9.03
CA LEU A 11 21.59 13.95 -10.25
C LEU A 11 20.82 15.21 -9.80
N GLU A 12 21.57 16.29 -9.58
CA GLU A 12 21.11 17.62 -9.18
C GLU A 12 20.14 18.25 -10.21
N ASP A 13 19.87 17.57 -11.33
CA ASP A 13 19.10 18.08 -12.48
C ASP A 13 17.76 17.38 -12.76
N GLU A 14 17.34 16.39 -11.96
CA GLU A 14 15.95 15.93 -12.06
C GLU A 14 15.04 16.90 -11.28
N ASP A 15 14.32 17.75 -12.01
CA ASP A 15 13.25 18.57 -11.45
C ASP A 15 12.11 17.65 -10.95
N TYR A 16 12.25 17.22 -9.70
CA TYR A 16 11.28 16.38 -8.99
C TYR A 16 10.06 17.19 -8.52
N THR A 17 10.02 18.51 -8.74
CA THR A 17 8.92 19.35 -8.29
C THR A 17 7.76 19.33 -9.28
N ASP A 18 6.95 18.27 -9.21
CA ASP A 18 5.63 18.30 -9.84
C ASP A 18 4.84 19.51 -9.29
N ARG A 19 4.24 20.31 -10.19
CA ARG A 19 3.46 21.50 -9.82
C ARG A 19 2.37 21.13 -8.82
N LEU A 20 2.04 22.03 -7.87
CA LEU A 20 0.89 21.82 -6.99
C LEU A 20 -0.35 21.45 -7.82
N HIS A 21 -1.02 20.35 -7.47
CA HIS A 21 -2.24 19.94 -8.16
C HIS A 21 -3.30 21.06 -8.18
N LEU A 22 -3.39 21.89 -7.13
CA LEU A 22 -4.27 23.06 -7.13
C LEU A 22 -3.75 24.23 -7.98
N SER A 23 -2.45 24.35 -8.24
CA SER A 23 -1.92 25.41 -9.12
C SER A 23 -2.22 25.14 -10.59
N PHE A 24 -2.49 23.88 -10.98
CA PHE A 24 -3.02 23.53 -12.30
C PHE A 24 -4.36 24.22 -12.58
N PHE A 25 -5.24 24.30 -11.57
CA PHE A 25 -6.57 24.90 -11.72
C PHE A 25 -6.65 26.39 -11.34
N THR A 26 -5.84 26.85 -10.38
CA THR A 26 -6.01 28.18 -9.77
C THR A 26 -4.86 29.15 -10.02
N GLY A 27 -3.80 28.73 -10.71
CA GLY A 27 -2.64 29.59 -11.02
C GLY A 27 -1.91 30.14 -9.78
N CYS A 28 -2.15 29.57 -8.60
CA CYS A 28 -1.62 30.10 -7.35
C CYS A 28 -0.09 29.92 -7.22
N PRO A 29 0.63 30.91 -6.66
CA PRO A 29 2.07 30.83 -6.44
C PRO A 29 2.41 29.75 -5.41
N ILE A 30 3.58 29.11 -5.56
CA ILE A 30 4.14 28.14 -4.59
C ILE A 30 4.52 28.91 -3.31
N ARG A 31 3.52 29.13 -2.45
CA ARG A 31 3.66 29.72 -1.11
C ARG A 31 3.19 28.70 -0.08
N LEU A 32 3.85 28.67 1.07
CA LEU A 32 3.57 27.73 2.16
C LEU A 32 2.08 27.67 2.54
N ARG A 33 1.38 28.81 2.53
CA ARG A 33 -0.07 28.89 2.82
C ARG A 33 -0.93 28.04 1.88
N TRP A 34 -0.59 27.98 0.58
CA TRP A 34 -1.34 27.20 -0.41
C TRP A 34 -1.04 25.71 -0.29
N ILE A 35 0.20 25.36 0.07
CA ILE A 35 0.58 23.97 0.38
C ILE A 35 -0.22 23.48 1.58
N ILE A 36 -0.23 24.24 2.68
CA ILE A 36 -0.99 23.90 3.88
C ILE A 36 -2.49 23.80 3.56
N GLY A 37 -3.03 24.75 2.80
CA GLY A 37 -4.42 24.71 2.35
C GLY A 37 -4.76 23.45 1.56
N GLN A 38 -3.90 23.02 0.63
CA GLN A 38 -4.08 21.79 -0.14
C GLN A 38 -4.05 20.54 0.75
N VAL A 39 -3.11 20.48 1.69
CA VAL A 39 -2.96 19.35 2.62
C VAL A 39 -4.20 19.25 3.52
N LEU A 40 -4.66 20.36 4.09
CA LEU A 40 -5.85 20.37 4.94
C LEU A 40 -7.12 19.99 4.16
N LEU A 41 -7.28 20.51 2.94
CA LEU A 41 -8.41 20.16 2.09
C LEU A 41 -8.39 18.67 1.71
N GLY A 42 -7.23 18.14 1.34
CA GLY A 42 -7.04 16.72 1.07
C GLY A 42 -7.36 15.85 2.29
N LEU A 43 -6.91 16.25 3.46
CA LEU A 43 -7.21 15.56 4.72
C LEU A 43 -8.72 15.52 5.00
N ILE A 44 -9.43 16.63 4.81
CA ILE A 44 -10.90 16.67 4.97
C ILE A 44 -11.57 15.68 4.01
N PHE A 45 -11.14 15.63 2.74
CA PHE A 45 -11.71 14.68 1.78
C PHE A 45 -11.40 13.23 2.13
N ILE A 46 -10.20 12.92 2.63
CA ILE A 46 -9.85 11.57 3.08
C ILE A 46 -10.73 11.16 4.26
N ILE A 47 -10.90 12.03 5.27
CA ILE A 47 -11.75 11.75 6.45
C ILE A 47 -13.20 11.55 6.02
N ALA A 48 -13.77 12.47 5.23
CA ALA A 48 -15.14 12.36 4.74
C ALA A 48 -15.34 11.10 3.88
N GLY A 49 -14.39 10.82 2.98
CA GLY A 49 -14.39 9.63 2.13
C GLY A 49 -14.34 8.34 2.94
N ALA A 50 -13.55 8.30 4.02
CA ALA A 50 -13.47 7.15 4.91
C ALA A 50 -14.81 6.89 5.64
N HIS A 51 -15.48 7.94 6.13
CA HIS A 51 -16.81 7.78 6.75
C HIS A 51 -17.83 7.22 5.77
N VAL A 52 -17.89 7.79 4.56
CA VAL A 52 -18.79 7.34 3.51
C VAL A 52 -18.48 5.91 3.08
N PHE A 53 -17.20 5.55 2.95
CA PHE A 53 -16.76 4.20 2.62
C PHE A 53 -17.24 3.18 3.65
N VAL A 54 -17.07 3.45 4.95
CA VAL A 54 -17.51 2.54 6.03
C VAL A 54 -19.04 2.37 6.06
N GLU A 55 -19.79 3.45 5.83
CA GLU A 55 -21.24 3.41 5.75
C GLU A 55 -21.71 2.49 4.62
N TYR A 56 -21.19 2.68 3.40
CA TYR A 56 -21.52 1.83 2.26
C TYR A 56 -21.06 0.39 2.43
N LEU A 57 -19.92 0.17 3.09
CA LEU A 57 -19.43 -1.17 3.40
C LEU A 57 -20.38 -1.91 4.35
N THR A 58 -20.98 -1.21 5.31
CA THR A 58 -21.98 -1.77 6.23
C THR A 58 -23.30 -2.07 5.50
N VAL A 59 -23.77 -1.17 4.63
CA VAL A 59 -24.95 -1.43 3.79
C VAL A 59 -24.72 -2.62 2.86
N PHE A 60 -23.52 -2.74 2.29
CA PHE A 60 -23.14 -3.87 1.43
C PHE A 60 -23.09 -5.20 2.21
N SER A 61 -22.57 -5.17 3.44
CA SER A 61 -22.59 -6.30 4.37
C SER A 61 -24.01 -6.84 4.59
N ILE A 62 -24.97 -5.96 4.89
CA ILE A 62 -26.37 -6.36 5.11
C ILE A 62 -26.99 -6.97 3.85
N LYS A 63 -26.71 -6.43 2.66
CA LYS A 63 -27.27 -6.94 1.40
C LYS A 63 -26.68 -8.28 0.97
N THR A 64 -25.41 -8.51 1.26
CA THR A 64 -24.69 -9.73 0.84
C THR A 64 -24.71 -10.85 1.87
N GLY A 65 -25.05 -10.54 3.13
CA GLY A 65 -24.97 -11.49 4.24
C GLY A 65 -23.54 -11.79 4.70
N ILE A 66 -22.53 -11.13 4.11
CA ILE A 66 -21.12 -11.25 4.51
C ILE A 66 -20.86 -10.28 5.65
N SER A 67 -20.12 -10.70 6.68
CA SER A 67 -19.83 -9.84 7.83
C SER A 67 -19.06 -8.58 7.42
N SER A 68 -19.35 -7.46 8.09
CA SER A 68 -18.67 -6.18 7.87
C SER A 68 -17.16 -6.28 8.13
N LEU A 69 -16.76 -7.13 9.09
CA LEU A 69 -15.36 -7.43 9.38
C LEU A 69 -14.65 -8.06 8.17
N VAL A 70 -15.22 -9.14 7.60
CA VAL A 70 -14.66 -9.82 6.42
C VAL A 70 -14.56 -8.85 5.24
N LEU A 71 -15.61 -8.08 4.98
CA LEU A 71 -15.59 -7.08 3.90
C LEU A 71 -14.54 -5.99 4.14
N SER A 72 -14.37 -5.53 5.38
CA SER A 72 -13.33 -4.55 5.73
C SER A 72 -11.93 -5.12 5.52
N LEU A 73 -11.68 -6.38 5.92
CA LEU A 73 -10.38 -7.03 5.73
C LEU A 73 -10.02 -7.20 4.25
N LEU A 74 -11.00 -7.30 3.37
CA LEU A 74 -10.79 -7.49 1.92
C LEU A 74 -10.75 -6.17 1.13
N LEU A 75 -11.73 -5.28 1.38
CA LEU A 75 -11.93 -4.08 0.55
C LEU A 75 -11.13 -2.88 1.05
N THR A 76 -10.94 -2.74 2.36
CA THR A 76 -10.22 -1.58 2.93
C THR A 76 -8.77 -1.52 2.45
N PRO A 77 -7.97 -2.61 2.48
CA PRO A 77 -6.59 -2.55 1.98
C PRO A 77 -6.52 -2.16 0.50
N VAL A 78 -7.48 -2.62 -0.32
CA VAL A 78 -7.53 -2.22 -1.72
C VAL A 78 -7.84 -0.72 -1.84
N ALA A 79 -8.84 -0.23 -1.11
CA ALA A 79 -9.24 1.17 -1.17
C ALA A 79 -8.13 2.13 -0.71
N THR A 80 -7.35 1.77 0.31
CA THR A 80 -6.27 2.64 0.84
C THR A 80 -5.01 2.61 -0.02
N GLU A 81 -4.68 1.47 -0.62
CA GLU A 81 -3.45 1.31 -1.42
C GLU A 81 -3.58 1.82 -2.86
N LEU A 82 -4.79 1.78 -3.43
CA LEU A 82 -5.03 2.14 -4.83
C LEU A 82 -4.48 3.51 -5.24
N PRO A 83 -4.69 4.61 -4.48
CA PRO A 83 -4.15 5.92 -4.82
C PRO A 83 -2.62 5.93 -4.90
N GLU A 84 -1.95 5.24 -3.98
CA GLU A 84 -0.49 5.16 -3.94
C GLU A 84 0.07 4.32 -5.08
N LYS A 85 -0.58 3.18 -5.38
CA LYS A 85 -0.23 2.35 -6.54
C LYS A 85 -0.36 3.12 -7.85
N PHE A 86 -1.37 3.98 -7.97
CA PHE A 86 -1.56 4.81 -9.16
C PHE A 86 -0.40 5.78 -9.38
N ASN A 87 0.15 6.38 -8.30
CA ASN A 87 1.33 7.23 -8.39
C ASN A 87 2.56 6.45 -8.87
N SER A 88 2.84 5.29 -8.26
CA SER A 88 3.94 4.42 -8.68
C SER A 88 3.81 3.98 -10.15
N ILE A 89 2.62 3.59 -10.61
CA ILE A 89 2.35 3.25 -12.02
C ILE A 89 2.62 4.46 -12.93
N THR A 90 2.13 5.63 -12.56
CA THR A 90 2.30 6.86 -13.35
C THR A 90 3.77 7.25 -13.49
N TRP A 91 4.55 7.11 -12.41
CA TRP A 91 5.99 7.38 -12.44
C TRP A 91 6.76 6.36 -13.26
N THR A 92 6.45 5.06 -13.14
CA THR A 92 7.05 4.02 -13.99
C THR A 92 6.77 4.26 -15.47
N ILE A 93 5.55 4.63 -15.85
CA ILE A 93 5.21 4.98 -17.25
C ILE A 93 6.03 6.20 -17.73
N LYS A 94 6.35 7.13 -16.83
CA LYS A 94 7.19 8.30 -17.12
C LYS A 94 8.70 8.01 -17.05
N GLY A 95 9.12 6.75 -16.88
CA GLY A 95 10.53 6.37 -16.76
C GLY A 95 11.18 6.74 -15.42
N LYS A 96 10.40 7.14 -14.41
CA LYS A 96 10.86 7.55 -13.07
C LYS A 96 10.89 6.34 -12.11
N ASP A 97 11.59 5.28 -12.51
CA ASP A 97 11.55 3.98 -11.82
C ASP A 97 12.14 4.03 -10.41
N THR A 98 13.21 4.80 -10.20
CA THR A 98 13.85 4.96 -8.88
C THR A 98 12.88 5.55 -7.86
N ILE A 99 12.12 6.58 -8.25
CA ILE A 99 11.11 7.20 -7.37
C ILE A 99 9.95 6.24 -7.13
N ALA A 100 9.48 5.56 -8.19
CA ALA A 100 8.36 4.62 -8.10
C ALA A 100 8.65 3.49 -7.10
N ILE A 101 9.86 2.92 -7.15
CA ILE A 101 10.33 1.89 -6.21
C ILE A 101 10.56 2.47 -4.82
N GLY A 102 11.14 3.66 -4.70
CA GLY A 102 11.34 4.34 -3.42
C GLY A 102 10.03 4.57 -2.67
N ASN A 103 9.01 5.07 -3.37
CA ASN A 103 7.67 5.26 -2.81
C ASN A 103 7.03 3.94 -2.40
N LEU A 104 7.06 2.94 -3.30
CA LEU A 104 6.47 1.63 -3.06
C LEU A 104 7.10 0.93 -1.84
N THR A 105 8.42 0.90 -1.76
CA THR A 105 9.14 0.22 -0.67
C THR A 105 9.01 1.00 0.65
N GLY A 106 9.09 2.33 0.60
CA GLY A 106 8.90 3.18 1.79
C GLY A 106 7.51 3.03 2.40
N ALA A 107 6.45 3.02 1.58
CA ALA A 107 5.08 2.80 2.03
C ALA A 107 4.91 1.45 2.74
N MET A 108 5.43 0.36 2.16
CA MET A 108 5.33 -0.98 2.75
C MET A 108 6.05 -1.06 4.11
N VAL A 109 7.23 -0.44 4.24
CA VAL A 109 7.96 -0.38 5.52
C VAL A 109 7.17 0.45 6.54
N PHE A 110 6.68 1.62 6.14
CA PHE A 110 5.88 2.48 7.02
C PHE A 110 4.63 1.76 7.54
N GLN A 111 3.84 1.16 6.64
CA GLN A 111 2.58 0.50 6.97
C GLN A 111 2.76 -0.74 7.84
N SER A 112 3.82 -1.52 7.61
CA SER A 112 4.10 -2.72 8.42
C SER A 112 4.68 -2.42 9.80
N THR A 113 5.14 -1.18 10.04
CA THR A 113 5.79 -0.81 11.30
C THR A 113 4.93 0.14 12.12
N ILE A 114 4.68 1.37 11.64
CA ILE A 114 4.14 2.45 12.46
C ILE A 114 2.66 2.23 12.84
N PRO A 115 1.72 2.01 11.89
CA PRO A 115 0.32 1.77 12.23
C PRO A 115 0.15 0.52 13.09
N VAL A 116 0.90 -0.54 12.79
CA VAL A 116 0.87 -1.80 13.53
C VAL A 116 1.39 -1.62 14.96
N ALA A 117 2.52 -0.93 15.15
CA ALA A 117 3.08 -0.64 16.48
C ALA A 117 2.12 0.21 17.32
N ILE A 118 1.50 1.23 16.72
CA ILE A 118 0.48 2.04 17.39
C ILE A 118 -0.72 1.17 17.77
N GLY A 119 -1.28 0.39 16.84
CA GLY A 119 -2.41 -0.49 17.11
C GLY A 119 -2.12 -1.46 18.26
N LEU A 120 -0.98 -2.14 18.22
CA LEU A 120 -0.53 -3.09 19.24
C LEU A 120 -0.22 -2.44 20.60
N SER A 121 0.08 -1.14 20.65
CA SER A 121 0.28 -0.41 21.90
C SER A 121 -1.04 -0.17 22.65
N PHE A 122 -2.17 -0.19 21.95
CA PHE A 122 -3.51 0.02 22.52
C PHE A 122 -4.35 -1.26 22.63
N THR A 123 -3.84 -2.41 22.18
CA THR A 123 -4.58 -3.68 22.19
C THR A 123 -3.83 -4.78 22.94
N ASN A 124 -4.58 -5.68 23.57
CA ASN A 124 -4.00 -6.87 24.17
C ASN A 124 -3.52 -7.84 23.08
N TRP A 125 -2.33 -8.40 23.27
CA TRP A 125 -1.73 -9.36 22.36
C TRP A 125 -2.34 -10.75 22.58
N GLN A 126 -3.40 -11.07 21.84
CA GLN A 126 -3.99 -12.40 21.80
C GLN A 126 -3.90 -12.90 20.35
N LEU A 127 -2.92 -13.76 20.10
CA LEU A 127 -2.74 -14.42 18.81
C LEU A 127 -3.43 -15.78 18.88
N GLU A 128 -4.42 -16.00 18.02
CA GLU A 128 -5.05 -17.31 17.88
C GLU A 128 -4.29 -18.14 16.84
N ALA A 129 -4.67 -19.42 16.71
CA ALA A 129 -4.04 -20.32 15.75
C ALA A 129 -4.11 -19.80 14.31
N THR A 130 -5.16 -19.03 13.98
CA THR A 130 -5.33 -18.46 12.64
C THR A 130 -4.30 -17.39 12.32
N GLU A 131 -3.95 -16.52 13.27
CA GLU A 131 -2.95 -15.48 13.11
C GLU A 131 -1.55 -16.09 12.92
N TYR A 132 -1.23 -17.14 13.68
CA TYR A 132 0.03 -17.88 13.49
C TYR A 132 0.17 -18.47 12.09
N ILE A 133 -0.91 -19.03 11.54
CA ILE A 133 -0.94 -19.55 10.16
C ILE A 133 -0.72 -18.41 9.16
N ASN A 134 -1.38 -17.26 9.35
CA ASN A 134 -1.23 -16.10 8.47
C ASN A 134 0.22 -15.56 8.48
N ILE A 135 0.84 -15.45 9.66
CA ILE A 135 2.23 -15.05 9.81
C ILE A 135 3.16 -16.05 9.12
N ALA A 136 3.00 -17.35 9.38
CA ALA A 136 3.81 -18.38 8.78
C ALA A 136 3.70 -18.37 7.25
N SER A 137 2.48 -18.24 6.72
CA SER A 137 2.22 -18.17 5.28
C SER A 137 2.92 -16.96 4.62
N THR A 138 2.90 -15.81 5.28
CA THR A 138 3.55 -14.58 4.81
C THR A 138 5.07 -14.72 4.80
N ILE A 139 5.65 -15.31 5.85
CA ILE A 139 7.10 -15.56 5.93
C ILE A 139 7.54 -16.55 4.86
N VAL A 140 6.83 -17.67 4.70
CA VAL A 140 7.13 -18.68 3.66
C VAL A 140 7.09 -18.05 2.27
N MET A 141 6.04 -17.28 1.97
CA MET A 141 5.93 -16.59 0.69
C MET A 141 7.07 -15.59 0.46
N SER A 142 7.42 -14.82 1.49
CA SER A 142 8.53 -13.85 1.43
C SER A 142 9.87 -14.54 1.15
N LEU A 143 10.12 -15.69 1.79
CA LEU A 143 11.32 -16.49 1.54
C LEU A 143 11.36 -17.06 0.13
N ILE A 144 10.24 -17.52 -0.41
CA ILE A 144 10.13 -18.01 -1.80
C ILE A 144 10.47 -16.88 -2.78
N LEU A 145 9.93 -15.67 -2.58
CA LEU A 145 10.24 -14.51 -3.42
C LEU A 145 11.72 -14.14 -3.37
N LEU A 146 12.29 -14.08 -2.17
CA LEU A 146 13.71 -13.74 -1.97
C LEU A 146 14.64 -14.79 -2.59
N PHE A 147 14.36 -16.07 -2.39
CA PHE A 147 15.13 -17.17 -2.98
C PHE A 147 15.04 -17.12 -4.51
N SER A 148 13.83 -16.95 -5.04
CA SER A 148 13.60 -16.87 -6.47
C SER A 148 14.31 -15.67 -7.12
N LEU A 149 14.35 -14.53 -6.42
CA LEU A 149 15.07 -13.33 -6.87
C LEU A 149 16.59 -13.56 -6.84
N LYS A 150 17.10 -14.23 -5.80
CA LYS A 150 18.52 -14.55 -5.63
C LYS A 150 19.04 -15.51 -6.71
N GLU A 151 18.28 -16.57 -7.03
CA GLU A 151 18.69 -17.55 -8.05
C GLU A 151 18.56 -17.02 -9.47
N ASN A 152 17.43 -16.39 -9.80
CA ASN A 152 17.12 -16.04 -11.18
C ASN A 152 17.55 -14.61 -11.55
N GLY A 153 17.91 -13.76 -10.58
CA GLY A 153 18.16 -12.32 -10.77
C GLY A 153 16.92 -11.54 -11.22
N ARG A 154 15.74 -12.17 -11.22
CA ARG A 154 14.44 -11.61 -11.62
C ARG A 154 13.33 -12.34 -10.87
N LEU A 155 12.16 -11.71 -10.79
CA LEU A 155 10.95 -12.37 -10.28
C LEU A 155 10.27 -13.13 -11.41
N PRO A 156 10.28 -14.47 -11.41
CA PRO A 156 9.57 -15.24 -12.41
C PRO A 156 8.07 -15.22 -12.17
N PHE A 157 7.32 -15.40 -13.25
CA PHE A 157 5.85 -15.37 -13.23
C PHE A 157 5.24 -16.39 -12.26
N TRP A 158 5.80 -17.59 -12.15
CA TRP A 158 5.33 -18.62 -11.21
C TRP A 158 5.45 -18.20 -9.74
N ALA A 159 6.50 -17.47 -9.36
CA ALA A 159 6.62 -16.95 -8.00
C ALA A 159 5.52 -15.93 -7.70
N LEU A 160 5.13 -15.11 -8.69
CA LEU A 160 3.99 -14.19 -8.55
C LEU A 160 2.66 -14.94 -8.44
N LEU A 161 2.46 -16.00 -9.24
CA LEU A 161 1.27 -16.85 -9.15
C LEU A 161 1.15 -17.54 -7.79
N MET A 162 2.24 -18.04 -7.22
CA MET A 162 2.25 -18.61 -5.87
C MET A 162 1.81 -17.57 -4.84
N GLY A 163 2.22 -16.32 -4.99
CA GLY A 163 1.79 -15.22 -4.12
C GLY A 163 0.30 -14.97 -4.20
N GLY A 164 -0.24 -14.98 -5.42
CA GLY A 164 -1.69 -14.96 -5.64
C GLY A 164 -2.39 -16.16 -4.98
N GLY A 165 -1.79 -17.34 -5.03
CA GLY A 165 -2.31 -18.55 -4.37
C GLY A 165 -2.36 -18.44 -2.84
N PHE A 166 -1.29 -17.93 -2.21
CA PHE A 166 -1.27 -17.66 -0.76
C PHE A 166 -2.31 -16.61 -0.35
N TYR A 167 -2.48 -15.57 -1.17
CA TYR A 167 -3.50 -14.57 -0.93
C TYR A 167 -4.92 -15.15 -1.08
N ALA A 168 -5.17 -15.98 -2.10
CA ALA A 168 -6.44 -16.68 -2.25
C ALA A 168 -6.73 -17.63 -1.06
N PHE A 169 -5.71 -18.33 -0.58
CA PHE A 169 -5.80 -19.14 0.64
C PHE A 169 -6.19 -18.31 1.86
N TYR A 170 -5.58 -17.13 2.04
CA TYR A 170 -5.96 -16.19 3.09
C TYR A 170 -7.43 -15.77 2.97
N ILE A 171 -7.89 -15.38 1.77
CA ILE A 171 -9.29 -14.99 1.54
C ILE A 171 -10.23 -16.13 1.92
N LEU A 172 -9.98 -17.36 1.45
CA LEU A 172 -10.83 -18.50 1.75
C LEU A 172 -10.92 -18.76 3.26
N ARG A 173 -9.82 -18.58 4.00
CA ARG A 173 -9.80 -18.70 5.46
C ARG A 173 -10.63 -17.62 6.14
N VAL A 174 -10.55 -16.39 5.67
CA VAL A 174 -11.31 -15.25 6.21
C VAL A 174 -12.82 -15.49 6.14
N PHE A 175 -13.33 -16.20 5.14
CA PHE A 175 -14.76 -16.56 5.05
C PHE A 175 -15.19 -17.71 5.98
N VAL A 176 -14.24 -18.44 6.56
CA VAL A 176 -14.50 -19.60 7.44
C VAL A 176 -14.38 -19.23 8.93
N ILE A 177 -13.84 -18.04 9.24
CA ILE A 177 -13.78 -17.45 10.58
C ILE A 177 -15.09 -16.72 10.85
#